data_AF-A0A7W1GRW2-F1
#
_entry.id   AF-A0A7W1GRW2-F1
#
_cell.length_a   1.000
_cell.length_b   1.000
_cell.length_c   1.000
_cell.angle_alpha   90.00
_cell.angle_beta   90.00
_cell.angle_gamma   90.00
#
_symmetry.space_group_name_H-M   'P 1'
#
loop_
_entity.id
_entity.type
_entity.pdbx_description
1 polymer ?
#
loop_
_entity_poly.entity_id
_entity_poly.type
_entity_poly.pdbx_seq_one_letter_code
_entity_poly.pdbx_strand_id
1 'polypeptide(L)'
;MHIESVPKDSIHIETQVNIDHIGTYAGLLALTELSCGSIIHSLHLPFSGYLLSLNQIFILTIASRENTSFSFRYNSMMISGVATVLKSLAPIGKKLTPMLAISMQGLLFNVGILIFGNSSLGRLLGACLSSFWGFIQPLFLYYLIFGKSLYEAIVGIVKDIGTYLLLEENTIYFIFLGFVILKMILAITIVILTPYLSTKWMTTFNNKTKTSFILKKEEETKIISPLRGAFKDICKPVFLILVMGTTLFFFLLQKDYTAIVWNLLRPLAIGFITFYFIRWIPMERLIGWLEKKQKNAFSSSLKVALNKIRNIFQG
;
A
#
# COMPACT_ATOMS: atom_id res chain seq x y z
N MET A 1 33.81 14.24 32.45
CA MET A 1 33.04 13.40 31.51
C MET A 1 33.21 14.03 30.12
N HIS A 2 34.29 13.68 29.42
CA HIS A 2 34.53 14.18 28.07
C HIS A 2 33.56 13.48 27.12
N ILE A 3 32.62 14.23 26.55
CA ILE A 3 31.83 13.77 25.42
C ILE A 3 32.80 13.75 24.23
N GLU A 4 33.36 12.59 23.92
CA GLU A 4 34.10 12.38 22.68
C GLU A 4 33.18 12.75 21.52
N SER A 5 33.53 13.82 20.80
CA SER A 5 32.83 14.25 19.61
C SER A 5 32.96 13.16 18.55
N VAL A 6 31.86 12.50 18.22
CA VAL A 6 31.78 11.55 17.12
C VAL A 6 32.29 12.24 15.84
N PRO A 7 33.30 11.70 15.14
CA PRO A 7 33.86 12.33 13.94
C PRO A 7 32.79 12.53 12.87
N LYS A 8 32.76 13.70 12.22
CA LYS A 8 31.76 14.02 11.17
C LYS A 8 31.71 12.98 10.04
N ASP A 9 32.83 12.33 9.74
CA ASP A 9 32.94 11.35 8.68
C ASP A 9 32.17 10.05 8.99
N SER A 10 32.07 9.64 10.25
CA SER A 10 31.32 8.43 10.62
C SER A 10 29.80 8.63 10.48
N ILE A 11 29.30 9.84 10.75
CA ILE A 11 27.88 10.20 10.59
C ILE A 11 27.48 10.17 9.10
N HIS A 12 28.35 10.66 8.22
CA HIS A 12 28.12 10.63 6.78
C HIS A 12 28.09 9.21 6.20
N ILE A 13 29.01 8.35 6.64
CA ILE A 13 29.05 6.94 6.23
C ILE A 13 27.79 6.21 6.71
N GLU A 14 27.39 6.38 7.97
CA GLU A 14 26.19 5.73 8.53
C GLU A 14 24.91 6.15 7.79
N THR A 15 24.81 7.44 7.46
CA THR A 15 23.67 7.97 6.71
C THR A 15 23.60 7.38 5.30
N GLN A 16 24.74 7.26 4.61
CA GLN A 16 24.80 6.70 3.27
C GLN A 16 24.45 5.21 3.24
N VAL A 17 24.97 4.42 4.19
CA VAL A 17 24.62 3.00 4.33
C VAL A 17 23.11 2.83 4.54
N ASN A 18 22.50 3.68 5.37
CA ASN A 18 21.05 3.62 5.61
C ASN A 18 20.25 3.99 4.34
N ILE A 19 20.69 5.01 3.60
CA ILE A 19 20.07 5.41 2.33
C ILE A 19 20.08 4.25 1.32
N ASP A 20 21.23 3.58 1.18
CA ASP A 20 21.41 2.47 0.24
C ASP A 20 20.56 1.27 0.64
N HIS A 21 20.50 0.98 1.94
CA HIS A 21 19.65 -0.06 2.50
C HIS A 21 18.16 0.22 2.19
N ILE A 22 17.65 1.42 2.52
CA ILE A 22 16.25 1.81 2.22
C ILE A 22 15.98 1.70 0.72
N GLY A 23 16.86 2.24 -0.12
CA GLY A 23 16.69 2.19 -1.57
C GLY A 23 16.65 0.76 -2.13
N THR A 24 17.48 -0.12 -1.58
CA THR A 24 17.50 -1.55 -1.96
C THR A 24 16.17 -2.23 -1.70
N TYR A 25 15.69 -2.16 -0.46
CA TYR A 25 14.43 -2.83 -0.09
C TYR A 25 13.21 -2.15 -0.68
N ALA A 26 13.24 -0.84 -0.92
CA ALA A 26 12.17 -0.14 -1.61
C ALA A 26 12.08 -0.56 -3.09
N GLY A 27 13.21 -0.68 -3.77
CA GLY A 27 13.26 -1.20 -5.14
C GLY A 27 12.78 -2.65 -5.22
N LEU A 28 13.21 -3.49 -4.27
CA LEU A 28 12.77 -4.87 -4.13
C LEU A 28 11.25 -4.97 -3.91
N LEU A 29 10.73 -4.18 -2.96
CA LEU A 29 9.32 -4.14 -2.66
C LEU A 29 8.52 -3.70 -3.89
N ALA A 30 8.93 -2.61 -4.55
CA ALA A 30 8.25 -2.15 -5.76
C ALA A 30 8.25 -3.20 -6.88
N LEU A 31 9.38 -3.85 -7.14
CA LEU A 31 9.51 -4.88 -8.18
C LEU A 31 8.65 -6.12 -7.88
N THR A 32 8.75 -6.65 -6.66
CA THR A 32 7.95 -7.81 -6.24
C THR A 32 6.46 -7.49 -6.28
N GLU A 33 6.08 -6.32 -5.81
CA GLU A 33 4.69 -5.87 -5.79
C GLU A 33 4.10 -5.67 -7.20
N LEU A 34 4.91 -5.21 -8.16
CA LEU A 34 4.50 -5.08 -9.56
C LEU A 34 4.45 -6.45 -10.27
N SER A 35 5.49 -7.27 -10.08
CA SER A 35 5.59 -8.60 -10.72
C SER A 35 4.56 -9.57 -10.15
N CYS A 36 4.57 -9.83 -8.84
CA CYS A 36 3.57 -10.66 -8.17
C CYS A 36 2.17 -10.10 -8.38
N GLY A 37 1.99 -8.78 -8.30
CA GLY A 37 0.70 -8.14 -8.54
C GLY A 37 0.16 -8.45 -9.94
N SER A 38 1.00 -8.36 -10.98
CA SER A 38 0.62 -8.70 -12.35
C SER A 38 0.28 -10.18 -12.52
N ILE A 39 1.06 -11.10 -11.96
CA ILE A 39 0.84 -12.54 -12.06
C ILE A 39 -0.45 -12.94 -11.35
N ILE A 40 -0.61 -12.50 -10.09
CA ILE A 40 -1.78 -12.82 -9.27
C ILE A 40 -3.06 -12.26 -9.92
N HIS A 41 -2.98 -11.05 -10.50
CA HIS A 41 -4.13 -10.47 -11.20
C HIS A 41 -4.47 -11.22 -12.49
N SER A 42 -3.46 -11.62 -13.29
CA SER A 42 -3.67 -12.46 -14.48
C SER A 42 -4.29 -13.80 -14.14
N LEU A 43 -3.93 -14.40 -13.00
CA LEU A 43 -4.50 -15.65 -12.51
C LEU A 43 -5.89 -15.48 -11.87
N HIS A 44 -6.43 -14.25 -11.79
CA HIS A 44 -7.72 -13.94 -11.16
C HIS A 44 -7.86 -14.48 -9.73
N LEU A 45 -6.74 -14.56 -8.99
CA LEU A 45 -6.76 -15.12 -7.66
C LEU A 45 -7.54 -14.20 -6.71
N PRO A 46 -8.54 -14.73 -5.98
CA PRO A 46 -9.21 -13.99 -4.94
C PRO A 46 -8.21 -13.64 -3.84
N PHE A 47 -8.48 -12.55 -3.12
CA PHE A 47 -7.64 -12.11 -1.99
C PHE A 47 -6.20 -11.70 -2.34
N SER A 48 -5.94 -11.36 -3.61
CA SER A 48 -4.65 -10.87 -4.10
C SER A 48 -4.01 -9.78 -3.23
N GLY A 49 -4.81 -8.80 -2.79
CA GLY A 49 -4.34 -7.72 -1.90
C GLY A 49 -3.85 -8.22 -0.53
N TYR A 50 -4.44 -9.30 -0.01
CA TYR A 50 -3.99 -9.90 1.25
C TYR A 50 -2.64 -10.59 1.08
N LEU A 51 -2.42 -11.31 -0.02
CA LEU A 51 -1.14 -11.94 -0.35
C LEU A 51 -0.03 -10.89 -0.56
N LEU A 52 -0.32 -9.83 -1.31
CA LEU A 52 0.62 -8.71 -1.51
C LEU A 52 1.00 -8.04 -0.19
N SER A 53 0.04 -7.87 0.73
CA SER A 53 0.34 -7.33 2.07
C SER A 53 1.26 -8.22 2.90
N LEU A 54 1.15 -9.56 2.76
CA LEU A 54 2.04 -10.50 3.43
C LEU A 54 3.45 -10.46 2.84
N ASN A 55 3.58 -10.32 1.51
CA ASN A 55 4.87 -10.10 0.85
C ASN A 55 5.55 -8.81 1.32
N GLN A 56 4.79 -7.72 1.48
CA GLN A 56 5.33 -6.48 2.03
C GLN A 56 5.84 -6.67 3.46
N ILE A 57 5.07 -7.34 4.33
CA ILE A 57 5.49 -7.65 5.71
C ILE A 57 6.79 -8.47 5.72
N PHE A 58 6.91 -9.45 4.83
CA PHE A 58 8.13 -10.24 4.68
C PHE A 58 9.34 -9.37 4.35
N ILE A 59 9.24 -8.51 3.32
CA ILE A 59 10.34 -7.63 2.90
C ILE A 59 10.71 -6.63 4.01
N LEU A 60 9.72 -6.04 4.69
CA LEU A 60 9.97 -5.12 5.80
C LEU A 60 10.61 -5.81 7.00
N THR A 61 10.28 -7.08 7.24
CA THR A 61 10.90 -7.89 8.29
C THR A 61 12.37 -8.16 7.97
N ILE A 62 12.69 -8.52 6.72
CA ILE A 62 14.08 -8.71 6.28
C ILE A 62 14.85 -7.39 6.44
N ALA A 63 14.33 -6.30 5.88
CA ALA A 63 14.95 -5.00 5.93
C ALA A 63 15.19 -4.52 7.38
N SER A 64 14.21 -4.74 8.26
CA SER A 64 14.36 -4.44 9.68
C SER A 64 15.47 -5.27 10.33
N ARG A 65 15.62 -6.54 9.94
CA ARG A 65 16.61 -7.46 10.54
C ARG A 65 18.04 -7.22 10.07
N GLU A 66 18.24 -6.96 8.79
CA GLU A 66 19.57 -6.82 8.20
C GLU A 66 20.21 -5.49 8.55
N ASN A 67 19.41 -4.48 8.85
CA ASN A 67 19.96 -3.21 9.30
C ASN A 67 20.36 -3.31 10.79
N THR A 68 21.65 -3.11 11.07
CA THR A 68 22.25 -3.09 12.42
C THR A 68 22.67 -1.69 12.90
N SER A 69 22.42 -0.64 12.10
CA SER A 69 22.78 0.77 12.38
C SER A 69 21.76 1.57 13.20
N PHE A 70 22.15 2.14 14.35
CA PHE A 70 21.30 2.79 15.38
C PHE A 70 20.20 3.78 14.89
N SER A 71 20.34 4.37 13.70
CA SER A 71 19.40 5.31 13.06
C SER A 71 18.15 4.65 12.38
N PHE A 72 17.41 3.81 13.11
CA PHE A 72 16.40 2.88 12.53
C PHE A 72 14.94 3.30 12.52
N ARG A 73 14.59 4.36 13.25
CA ARG A 73 13.23 4.55 13.77
C ARG A 73 12.15 4.67 12.69
N TYR A 74 12.51 4.94 11.44
CA TYR A 74 11.57 5.22 10.35
C TYR A 74 11.83 4.41 9.07
N ASN A 75 12.75 3.44 9.08
CA ASN A 75 13.20 2.76 7.87
C ASN A 75 12.06 2.02 7.16
N SER A 76 11.21 1.30 7.89
CA SER A 76 10.09 0.57 7.30
C SER A 76 9.09 1.51 6.63
N MET A 77 8.80 2.65 7.27
CA MET A 77 7.95 3.69 6.69
C MET A 77 8.58 4.29 5.43
N MET A 78 9.88 4.58 5.44
CA MET A 78 10.59 5.13 4.27
C MET A 78 10.65 4.13 3.12
N ILE A 79 10.93 2.85 3.38
CA ILE A 79 10.95 1.79 2.38
C ILE A 79 9.60 1.72 1.66
N SER A 80 8.50 1.61 2.42
CA SER A 80 7.15 1.59 1.85
C SER A 80 6.78 2.88 1.13
N GLY A 81 7.21 4.03 1.64
CA GLY A 81 6.99 5.33 0.99
C GLY A 81 7.68 5.42 -0.37
N VAL A 82 8.97 5.07 -0.43
CA VAL A 82 9.73 5.03 -1.68
C VAL A 82 9.13 4.01 -2.64
N ALA A 83 8.80 2.80 -2.17
CA ALA A 83 8.14 1.78 -2.99
C ALA A 83 6.78 2.24 -3.54
N THR A 84 6.02 2.99 -2.75
CA THR A 84 4.75 3.59 -3.18
C THR A 84 4.96 4.58 -4.32
N VAL A 85 5.97 5.45 -4.21
CA VAL A 85 6.33 6.38 -5.30
C VAL A 85 6.74 5.59 -6.55
N LEU A 86 7.60 4.58 -6.41
CA LEU A 86 8.01 3.74 -7.54
C LEU A 86 6.83 3.03 -8.21
N LYS A 87 5.89 2.49 -7.41
CA LYS A 87 4.68 1.87 -7.92
C LYS A 87 3.79 2.88 -8.64
N SER A 88 3.72 4.12 -8.15
CA SER A 88 2.95 5.20 -8.82
C SER A 88 3.49 5.58 -10.19
N LEU A 89 4.80 5.39 -10.41
CA LEU A 89 5.46 5.63 -11.68
C LEU A 89 5.32 4.46 -12.66
N ALA A 90 4.86 3.30 -12.18
CA ALA A 90 4.67 2.15 -13.05
C ALA A 90 3.41 2.34 -13.92
N PRO A 91 3.43 1.95 -15.22
CA PRO A 91 2.29 2.11 -16.13
C PRO A 91 1.01 1.44 -15.61
N ILE A 92 1.17 0.34 -14.86
CA ILE A 92 0.11 -0.51 -14.29
C ILE A 92 -0.38 0.04 -12.93
N GLY A 93 0.34 0.99 -12.33
CA GLY A 93 0.22 1.38 -10.93
C GLY A 93 -0.75 2.52 -10.61
N LYS A 94 -1.49 3.08 -11.58
CA LYS A 94 -2.27 4.33 -11.42
C LYS A 94 -3.46 4.30 -10.43
N LYS A 95 -3.60 3.24 -9.62
CA LYS A 95 -4.66 3.12 -8.62
C LYS A 95 -4.18 3.70 -7.28
N LEU A 96 -4.93 4.67 -6.73
CA LEU A 96 -4.63 5.30 -5.44
C LEU A 96 -4.75 4.30 -4.26
N THR A 97 -5.73 3.40 -4.31
CA THR A 97 -6.02 2.49 -3.19
C THR A 97 -4.85 1.58 -2.82
N PRO A 98 -4.16 0.91 -3.77
CA PRO A 98 -2.94 0.16 -3.47
C PRO A 98 -1.79 1.03 -2.91
N MET A 99 -1.66 2.29 -3.34
CA MET A 99 -0.62 3.19 -2.84
C MET A 99 -0.86 3.55 -1.37
N LEU A 100 -2.10 3.87 -1.02
CA LEU A 100 -2.50 4.11 0.36
C LEU A 100 -2.30 2.85 1.22
N ALA A 101 -2.57 1.67 0.66
CA ALA A 101 -2.35 0.40 1.35
C ALA A 101 -0.87 0.20 1.71
N ILE A 102 0.02 0.29 0.74
CA ILE A 102 1.46 0.03 0.93
C ILE A 102 2.06 1.04 1.91
N SER A 103 1.76 2.32 1.73
CA SER A 103 2.27 3.39 2.60
C SER A 103 1.80 3.22 4.05
N MET A 104 0.50 3.00 4.27
CA MET A 104 -0.05 2.84 5.62
C MET A 104 0.40 1.54 6.29
N GLN A 105 0.55 0.45 5.53
CA GLN A 105 1.13 -0.80 6.02
C GLN A 105 2.57 -0.60 6.50
N GLY A 106 3.38 0.14 5.74
CA GLY A 106 4.74 0.49 6.16
C GLY A 106 4.77 1.35 7.43
N LEU A 107 3.87 2.33 7.53
CA LEU A 107 3.72 3.16 8.72
C LEU A 107 3.32 2.33 9.95
N LEU A 108 2.30 1.48 9.82
CA LEU A 108 1.83 0.62 10.93
C LEU A 108 2.86 -0.43 11.33
N PHE A 109 3.60 -0.97 10.37
CA PHE A 109 4.75 -1.82 10.67
C PHE A 109 5.79 -1.06 11.50
N ASN A 110 6.10 0.18 11.10
CA ASN A 110 7.04 1.05 11.79
C ASN A 110 6.58 1.42 13.20
N VAL A 111 5.27 1.54 13.46
CA VAL A 111 4.74 1.76 14.82
C VAL A 111 5.18 0.65 15.78
N GLY A 112 5.16 -0.61 15.33
CA GLY A 112 5.69 -1.72 16.15
C GLY A 112 7.17 -1.56 16.48
N ILE A 113 7.97 -1.12 15.49
CA ILE A 113 9.40 -0.84 15.66
C ILE A 113 9.65 0.36 16.58
N LEU A 114 8.80 1.39 16.55
CA LEU A 114 8.91 2.54 17.43
C LEU A 114 8.62 2.18 18.90
N ILE A 115 7.65 1.29 19.14
CA ILE A 115 7.24 0.90 20.50
C ILE A 115 8.25 -0.05 21.14
N PHE A 116 8.68 -1.10 20.43
CA PHE A 116 9.53 -2.16 20.99
C PHE A 116 10.95 -2.20 20.41
N GLY A 117 11.35 -1.16 19.67
CA GLY A 117 12.63 -1.11 18.96
C GLY A 117 12.69 -2.10 17.80
N ASN A 118 13.91 -2.25 17.23
CA ASN A 118 14.19 -3.24 16.18
C ASN A 118 14.31 -4.69 16.72
N SER A 119 13.48 -5.03 17.70
CA SER A 119 13.39 -6.35 18.30
C SER A 119 12.42 -7.24 17.52
N SER A 120 12.43 -8.54 17.82
CA SER A 120 11.42 -9.47 17.26
C SER A 120 10.00 -9.10 17.70
N LEU A 121 9.82 -8.57 18.91
CA LEU A 121 8.52 -8.08 19.39
C LEU A 121 8.02 -6.88 18.59
N GLY A 122 8.90 -5.93 18.27
CA GLY A 122 8.56 -4.77 17.43
C GLY A 122 8.12 -5.19 16.02
N ARG A 123 8.83 -6.14 15.41
CA ARG A 123 8.46 -6.71 14.10
C ARG A 123 7.15 -7.48 14.16
N LEU A 124 6.89 -8.26 15.21
CA LEU A 124 5.64 -8.99 15.41
C LEU A 124 4.44 -8.05 15.55
N LEU A 125 4.54 -7.04 16.43
CA LEU A 125 3.49 -6.04 16.59
C LEU A 125 3.27 -5.29 15.26
N GLY A 126 4.34 -4.86 14.61
CA GLY A 126 4.28 -4.18 13.33
C GLY A 126 3.60 -5.01 12.24
N ALA A 127 3.94 -6.29 12.15
CA ALA A 127 3.31 -7.23 11.22
C ALA A 127 1.81 -7.41 11.50
N CYS A 128 1.42 -7.54 12.77
CA CYS A 128 0.02 -7.62 13.19
C CYS A 128 -0.78 -6.37 12.78
N LEU A 129 -0.27 -5.18 13.12
CA LEU A 129 -0.93 -3.90 12.78
C LEU A 129 -1.05 -3.71 11.26
N SER A 130 0.05 -3.96 10.53
CA SER A 130 0.07 -3.90 9.07
C SER A 130 -0.88 -4.91 8.43
N SER A 131 -0.97 -6.14 8.96
CA SER A 131 -1.87 -7.17 8.45
C SER A 131 -3.35 -6.80 8.71
N PHE A 132 -3.65 -6.29 9.91
CA PHE A 132 -4.99 -5.86 10.30
C PHE A 132 -5.52 -4.73 9.42
N TRP A 133 -4.66 -3.79 9.04
CA TRP A 133 -5.02 -2.69 8.13
C TRP A 133 -5.63 -3.16 6.80
N GLY A 134 -5.24 -4.32 6.30
CA GLY A 134 -5.82 -4.88 5.07
C GLY A 134 -7.34 -5.10 5.13
N PHE A 135 -7.89 -5.31 6.32
CA PHE A 135 -9.35 -5.40 6.54
C PHE A 135 -9.97 -4.05 6.84
N ILE A 136 -9.27 -3.20 7.59
CA ILE A 136 -9.77 -1.88 7.99
C ILE A 136 -9.85 -0.93 6.80
N GLN A 137 -8.86 -0.96 5.89
CA GLN A 137 -8.81 -0.05 4.75
C GLN A 137 -10.08 -0.08 3.86
N PRO A 138 -10.54 -1.23 3.34
CA PRO A 138 -11.75 -1.26 2.52
C PRO A 138 -12.98 -0.83 3.32
N LEU A 139 -13.12 -1.25 4.58
CA LEU A 139 -14.23 -0.84 5.44
C LEU A 139 -14.25 0.68 5.65
N PHE A 140 -13.09 1.27 5.93
CA PHE A 140 -12.93 2.71 6.10
C PHE A 140 -13.28 3.48 4.81
N LEU A 141 -12.76 3.05 3.66
CA LEU A 141 -13.05 3.68 2.38
C LEU A 141 -14.53 3.58 2.00
N TYR A 142 -15.13 2.40 2.17
CA TYR A 142 -16.57 2.24 1.90
C TYR A 142 -17.42 3.00 2.90
N TYR A 143 -17.01 3.10 4.16
CA TYR A 143 -17.74 3.89 5.15
C TYR A 143 -17.68 5.38 4.82
N LEU A 144 -16.55 5.89 4.33
CA LEU A 144 -16.48 7.26 3.82
C LEU A 144 -17.46 7.47 2.67
N ILE A 145 -17.49 6.55 1.70
CA ILE A 145 -18.31 6.66 0.48
C ILE A 145 -19.81 6.54 0.80
N PHE A 146 -20.22 5.53 1.57
CA PHE A 146 -21.61 5.15 1.77
C PHE A 146 -22.17 5.53 3.16
N GLY A 147 -21.31 5.86 4.13
CA GLY A 147 -21.71 6.20 5.49
C GLY A 147 -22.51 5.10 6.18
N LYS A 148 -23.63 5.50 6.81
CA LYS A 148 -24.52 4.58 7.55
C LYS A 148 -25.13 3.50 6.67
N SER A 149 -25.36 3.78 5.38
CA SER A 149 -25.91 2.79 4.44
C SER A 149 -25.00 1.59 4.26
N LEU A 150 -23.68 1.72 4.47
CA LEU A 150 -22.77 0.56 4.49
C LEU A 150 -23.10 -0.37 5.65
N TYR A 151 -23.34 0.17 6.85
CA TYR A 151 -23.66 -0.63 8.03
C TYR A 151 -24.97 -1.38 7.83
N GLU A 152 -26.00 -0.70 7.32
CA GLU A 152 -27.30 -1.30 7.01
C GLU A 152 -27.16 -2.41 5.95
N ALA A 153 -26.33 -2.19 4.92
CA ALA A 153 -26.04 -3.22 3.91
C ALA A 153 -25.30 -4.43 4.49
N ILE A 154 -24.30 -4.22 5.36
CA ILE A 154 -23.56 -5.32 6.02
C ILE A 154 -24.51 -6.13 6.90
N VAL A 155 -25.35 -5.48 7.72
CA VAL A 155 -26.34 -6.17 8.57
C VAL A 155 -27.34 -6.93 7.71
N GLY A 156 -27.81 -6.34 6.61
CA GLY A 156 -28.68 -7.01 5.64
C GLY A 156 -28.04 -8.29 5.07
N ILE A 157 -26.78 -8.18 4.60
CA ILE A 157 -26.03 -9.32 4.06
C ILE A 157 -25.83 -10.41 5.12
N VAL A 158 -25.47 -10.03 6.35
CA VAL A 158 -25.29 -11.00 7.46
C VAL A 158 -26.60 -11.74 7.74
N LYS A 159 -27.73 -11.02 7.76
CA LYS A 159 -29.05 -11.63 7.97
C LYS A 159 -29.45 -12.54 6.81
N ASP A 160 -29.22 -12.12 5.58
CA ASP A 160 -29.51 -12.92 4.39
C ASP A 160 -28.67 -14.20 4.39
N ILE A 161 -27.36 -14.10 4.61
CA ILE A 161 -26.46 -15.26 4.73
C ILE A 161 -26.89 -16.17 5.89
N GLY A 162 -27.25 -15.60 7.05
CA GLY A 162 -27.74 -16.36 8.19
C GLY A 162 -29.00 -17.15 7.87
N THR A 163 -29.90 -16.56 7.09
CA THR A 163 -31.13 -17.22 6.63
C THR A 163 -30.83 -18.33 5.60
N TYR A 164 -29.94 -18.07 4.64
CA TYR A 164 -29.58 -19.05 3.60
C TYR A 164 -28.77 -20.23 4.14
N LEU A 165 -27.87 -19.99 5.09
CA LEU A 165 -26.99 -21.01 5.67
C LEU A 165 -27.53 -21.60 6.98
N LEU A 166 -28.69 -21.13 7.47
CA LEU A 166 -29.25 -21.50 8.77
C LEU A 166 -28.26 -21.27 9.92
N LEU A 167 -27.47 -20.19 9.84
CA LEU A 167 -26.48 -19.82 10.84
C LEU A 167 -26.98 -18.64 11.67
N GLU A 168 -26.69 -18.67 12.96
CA GLU A 168 -26.86 -17.50 13.82
C GLU A 168 -25.94 -16.36 13.37
N GLU A 169 -26.42 -15.11 13.47
CA GLU A 169 -25.67 -13.91 13.08
C GLU A 169 -24.31 -13.83 13.80
N ASN A 170 -24.26 -14.23 15.08
CA ASN A 170 -23.04 -14.29 15.88
C ASN A 170 -21.97 -15.18 15.24
N THR A 171 -22.37 -16.33 14.69
CA THR A 171 -21.45 -17.27 14.03
C THR A 171 -20.80 -16.65 12.81
N ILE A 172 -21.52 -15.84 12.04
CA ILE A 172 -20.97 -15.14 10.86
C ILE A 172 -19.90 -14.13 11.29
N TYR A 173 -20.15 -13.36 12.37
CA TYR A 173 -19.15 -12.45 12.92
C TYR A 173 -17.91 -13.20 13.42
N PHE A 174 -18.08 -14.36 14.07
CA PHE A 174 -16.95 -15.21 14.50
C PHE A 174 -16.16 -15.79 13.32
N ILE A 175 -16.83 -16.19 12.23
CA ILE A 175 -16.15 -16.64 11.01
C ILE A 175 -15.29 -15.51 10.43
N PHE A 176 -15.85 -14.30 10.31
CA PHE A 176 -15.10 -13.13 9.84
C PHE A 176 -13.91 -12.82 10.75
N LEU A 177 -14.12 -12.82 12.06
CA LEU A 177 -13.04 -12.63 13.03
C LEU A 177 -11.97 -13.72 12.91
N GLY A 178 -12.38 -14.97 12.66
CA GLY A 178 -11.50 -16.09 12.37
C GLY A 178 -10.59 -15.84 11.17
N PHE A 179 -11.12 -15.27 10.07
CA PHE A 179 -10.31 -14.87 8.91
C PHE A 179 -9.30 -13.76 9.25
N VAL A 180 -9.70 -12.78 10.07
CA VAL A 180 -8.79 -11.71 10.52
C VAL A 180 -7.65 -12.29 11.35
N ILE A 181 -7.97 -13.14 12.33
CA ILE A 181 -7.00 -13.80 13.20
C ILE A 181 -6.08 -14.70 12.38
N LEU A 182 -6.62 -15.51 11.46
CA LEU A 182 -5.84 -16.38 10.58
C LEU A 182 -4.80 -15.57 9.80
N LYS A 183 -5.19 -14.42 9.23
CA LYS A 183 -4.25 -13.55 8.50
C LYS A 183 -3.18 -12.96 9.42
N MET A 184 -3.52 -12.61 10.65
CA MET A 184 -2.54 -12.13 11.63
C MET A 184 -1.56 -13.24 12.02
N ILE A 185 -2.03 -14.47 12.20
CA ILE A 185 -1.19 -15.64 12.44
C ILE A 185 -0.23 -15.85 11.26
N LEU A 186 -0.70 -15.77 10.01
CA LEU A 186 0.17 -15.86 8.83
C LEU A 186 1.26 -14.76 8.84
N ALA A 187 0.90 -13.53 9.20
CA ALA A 187 1.87 -12.44 9.31
C ALA A 187 2.92 -12.69 10.41
N ILE A 188 2.51 -13.20 11.57
CA ILE A 188 3.41 -13.62 12.66
C ILE A 188 4.34 -14.73 12.19
N THR A 189 3.79 -15.76 11.55
CA THR A 189 4.55 -16.89 11.01
C THR A 189 5.60 -16.41 10.03
N ILE A 190 5.29 -15.44 9.15
CA ILE A 190 6.26 -14.82 8.26
C ILE A 190 7.41 -14.20 9.06
N VAL A 191 7.13 -13.43 10.12
CA VAL A 191 8.17 -12.81 10.94
C VAL A 191 9.08 -13.86 11.58
N ILE A 192 8.50 -14.96 12.09
CA ILE A 192 9.23 -16.05 12.74
C ILE A 192 10.04 -16.89 11.73
N LEU A 193 9.51 -17.11 10.53
CA LEU A 193 10.17 -17.92 9.49
C LEU A 193 11.23 -17.14 8.70
N THR A 194 11.14 -15.81 8.67
CA THR A 194 12.09 -14.93 7.94
C THR A 194 13.57 -15.23 8.24
N PRO A 195 14.02 -15.43 9.50
CA PRO A 195 15.38 -15.89 9.81
C PRO A 195 15.89 -17.08 9.02
N TYR A 196 15.02 -18.06 8.75
CA TYR A 196 15.37 -19.30 8.08
C TYR A 196 15.34 -19.17 6.55
N LEU A 197 14.57 -18.20 6.03
CA LEU A 197 14.39 -17.97 4.59
C LEU A 197 15.35 -16.92 4.00
N SER A 198 15.71 -15.90 4.78
CA SER A 198 16.45 -14.70 4.32
C SER A 198 17.76 -15.03 3.63
N THR A 199 18.54 -15.97 4.17
CA THR A 199 19.90 -16.29 3.69
C THR A 199 19.92 -16.94 2.30
N LYS A 200 18.89 -17.73 1.96
CA LYS A 200 18.77 -18.41 0.66
C LYS A 200 18.11 -17.55 -0.42
N TRP A 201 17.16 -16.70 -0.02
CA TRP A 201 16.39 -15.90 -0.98
C TRP A 201 17.18 -14.71 -1.51
N MET A 202 17.93 -14.00 -0.66
CA MET A 202 18.74 -12.83 -1.06
C MET A 202 19.82 -13.19 -2.10
N THR A 203 20.49 -14.33 -1.92
CA THR A 203 21.51 -14.83 -2.86
C THR A 203 20.90 -15.24 -4.20
N THR A 204 19.70 -15.83 -4.18
CA THR A 204 18.98 -16.21 -5.40
C THR A 204 18.42 -15.00 -6.15
N PHE A 205 17.92 -13.99 -5.43
CA PHE A 205 17.39 -12.77 -6.04
C PHE A 205 18.49 -12.00 -6.77
N ASN A 206 19.65 -11.81 -6.13
CA ASN A 206 20.79 -11.12 -6.75
C ASN A 206 21.30 -11.83 -8.03
N ASN A 207 21.11 -13.15 -8.11
CA ASN A 207 21.52 -13.96 -9.26
C ASN A 207 20.44 -14.06 -10.36
N LYS A 208 19.15 -13.95 -10.02
CA LYS A 208 18.01 -14.08 -10.97
C LYS A 208 17.50 -12.77 -11.54
N THR A 209 18.01 -11.62 -11.11
CA THR A 209 17.68 -10.30 -11.66
C THR A 209 18.25 -10.03 -13.07
N LYS A 210 18.62 -11.07 -13.83
CA LYS A 210 19.05 -11.00 -15.25
C LYS A 210 17.96 -11.39 -16.24
N THR A 211 16.75 -11.75 -15.79
CA THR A 211 15.68 -12.17 -16.70
C THR A 211 14.46 -11.26 -16.63
N SER A 212 14.50 -10.31 -17.57
CA SER A 212 13.42 -9.75 -18.39
C SER A 212 12.14 -9.28 -17.71
N PHE A 213 11.98 -7.96 -17.69
CA PHE A 213 10.68 -7.32 -17.63
C PHE A 213 10.73 -6.12 -18.62
N ILE A 214 9.77 -5.97 -19.52
CA ILE A 214 9.80 -4.90 -20.53
C ILE A 214 8.96 -3.74 -19.99
N LEU A 215 9.62 -2.68 -19.54
CA LEU A 215 8.93 -1.42 -19.24
C LEU A 215 8.51 -0.78 -20.57
N LYS A 216 7.20 -0.81 -20.85
CA LYS A 216 6.62 -0.03 -21.95
C LYS A 216 6.82 1.46 -21.64
N LYS A 217 7.57 2.16 -22.50
CA LYS A 217 7.80 3.61 -22.44
C LYS A 217 6.44 4.33 -22.40
N GLU A 218 6.21 5.16 -21.38
CA GLU A 218 4.97 5.95 -21.30
C GLU A 218 4.93 7.00 -22.41
N GLU A 219 3.75 7.14 -23.01
CA GLU A 219 3.41 8.31 -23.81
C GLU A 219 3.23 9.51 -22.86
N GLU A 220 3.83 10.65 -23.22
CA GLU A 220 3.69 11.90 -22.47
C GLU A 220 2.22 12.27 -22.31
N THR A 221 1.67 12.05 -21.11
CA THR A 221 0.32 12.50 -20.82
C THR A 221 0.30 14.03 -20.77
N LYS A 222 -0.46 14.64 -21.70
CA LYS A 222 -0.69 16.09 -21.70
C LYS A 222 -1.14 16.55 -20.32
N ILE A 223 -0.48 17.59 -19.80
CA ILE A 223 -0.78 18.20 -18.49
C ILE A 223 -2.14 18.90 -18.58
N ILE A 224 -3.22 18.18 -18.29
CA ILE A 224 -4.57 18.75 -18.15
C ILE A 224 -4.68 19.35 -16.75
N SER A 225 -5.38 20.48 -16.59
CA SER A 225 -5.63 21.05 -15.26
C SER A 225 -6.29 20.03 -14.31
N PRO A 226 -5.87 19.96 -13.03
CA PRO A 226 -6.38 18.94 -12.09
C PRO A 226 -7.91 18.90 -12.00
N LEU A 227 -8.53 20.09 -11.98
CA LEU A 227 -9.98 20.26 -11.89
C LEU A 227 -10.70 19.73 -13.14
N ARG A 228 -10.23 20.08 -14.35
CA ARG A 228 -10.81 19.58 -15.60
C ARG A 228 -10.60 18.08 -15.76
N GLY A 229 -9.47 17.57 -15.30
CA GLY A 229 -9.18 16.15 -15.27
C GLY A 229 -10.13 15.37 -14.35
N ALA A 230 -10.35 15.87 -13.13
CA ALA A 230 -11.27 15.26 -12.18
C ALA A 230 -12.72 15.24 -12.71
N PHE A 231 -13.15 16.35 -13.31
CA PHE A 231 -14.47 16.42 -13.97
C PHE A 231 -14.58 15.41 -15.12
N LYS A 232 -13.55 15.30 -15.96
CA LYS A 232 -13.51 14.30 -17.05
C LYS A 232 -13.57 12.86 -16.51
N ASP A 233 -12.96 12.59 -15.37
CA ASP A 233 -12.98 11.26 -14.75
C ASP A 233 -14.36 10.88 -14.22
N ILE A 234 -15.10 11.84 -13.64
CA ILE A 234 -16.51 11.65 -13.25
C ILE A 234 -17.39 11.39 -14.47
N CYS A 235 -17.12 12.07 -15.59
CA CYS A 235 -17.87 11.85 -16.83
C CYS A 235 -17.49 10.57 -17.58
N LYS A 236 -16.59 9.72 -17.06
CA LYS A 236 -16.26 8.44 -17.71
C LYS A 236 -17.50 7.52 -17.70
N PRO A 237 -17.78 6.80 -18.80
CA PRO A 237 -18.94 5.92 -18.89
C PRO A 237 -19.04 4.93 -17.73
N VAL A 238 -17.91 4.36 -17.29
CA VAL A 238 -17.89 3.40 -16.17
C VAL A 238 -18.36 4.04 -14.85
N PHE A 239 -17.92 5.27 -14.55
CA PHE A 239 -18.35 5.97 -13.35
C PHE A 239 -19.83 6.35 -13.43
N LEU A 240 -20.27 6.84 -14.59
CA LEU A 240 -21.68 7.15 -14.84
C LEU A 240 -22.58 5.92 -14.71
N ILE A 241 -22.17 4.77 -15.23
CA ILE A 241 -22.91 3.50 -15.08
C ILE A 241 -23.05 3.12 -13.59
N LEU A 242 -22.00 3.29 -12.78
CA LEU A 242 -22.06 3.03 -11.34
C LEU A 242 -23.00 4.02 -10.62
N VAL A 243 -22.95 5.30 -10.96
CA VAL A 243 -23.86 6.32 -10.41
C VAL A 243 -25.31 6.05 -10.85
N MET A 244 -25.54 5.67 -12.09
CA MET A 244 -26.87 5.30 -12.58
C MET A 244 -27.40 4.04 -11.89
N GLY A 245 -26.56 3.01 -11.73
CA GLY A 245 -26.93 1.79 -11.03
C GLY A 245 -27.29 2.04 -9.56
N THR A 246 -26.50 2.86 -8.86
CA THR A 246 -26.81 3.27 -7.48
C THR A 246 -28.07 4.16 -7.41
N THR A 247 -28.26 5.07 -8.37
CA THR A 247 -29.49 5.87 -8.48
C THR A 247 -30.71 4.98 -8.66
N LEU A 248 -30.65 4.02 -9.59
CA LEU A 248 -31.73 3.09 -9.86
C LEU A 248 -32.05 2.25 -8.62
N PHE A 249 -31.03 1.73 -7.94
CA PHE A 249 -31.19 0.98 -6.71
C PHE A 249 -31.91 1.80 -5.61
N PHE A 250 -31.49 3.04 -5.39
CA PHE A 250 -32.14 3.91 -4.41
C PHE A 250 -33.56 4.31 -4.83
N PHE A 251 -33.80 4.53 -6.12
CA PHE A 251 -35.14 4.83 -6.63
C PHE A 251 -36.12 3.66 -6.46
N LEU A 252 -35.62 2.42 -6.56
CA LEU A 252 -36.42 1.21 -6.34
C LEU A 252 -36.70 0.94 -4.85
N LEU A 253 -35.83 1.38 -3.95
CA LEU A 253 -35.90 1.03 -2.53
C LEU A 253 -36.36 2.16 -1.59
N GLN A 254 -36.07 3.42 -1.92
CA GLN A 254 -36.37 4.57 -1.05
C GLN A 254 -37.54 5.38 -1.61
N LYS A 255 -38.49 5.73 -0.73
CA LYS A 255 -39.62 6.59 -1.08
C LYS A 255 -39.33 8.09 -0.91
N ASP A 256 -38.26 8.44 -0.19
CA ASP A 256 -37.90 9.84 0.09
C ASP A 256 -36.84 10.33 -0.89
N TYR A 257 -37.25 11.23 -1.78
CA TYR A 257 -36.38 11.88 -2.77
C TYR A 257 -35.21 12.64 -2.13
N THR A 258 -35.40 13.20 -0.93
CA THR A 258 -34.36 13.95 -0.22
C THR A 258 -33.20 13.04 0.16
N ALA A 259 -33.52 11.85 0.66
CA ALA A 259 -32.55 10.82 1.01
C ALA A 259 -31.79 10.33 -0.23
N ILE A 260 -32.49 10.12 -1.35
CA ILE A 260 -31.89 9.70 -2.62
C ILE A 260 -30.87 10.73 -3.11
N VAL A 261 -31.24 12.02 -3.13
CA VAL A 261 -30.34 13.11 -3.55
C VAL A 261 -29.10 13.17 -2.68
N TRP A 262 -29.25 13.08 -1.35
CA TRP A 262 -28.13 13.12 -0.42
C TRP A 262 -27.19 11.91 -0.58
N ASN A 263 -27.78 10.72 -0.72
CA ASN A 263 -27.05 9.47 -0.90
C ASN A 263 -26.30 9.41 -2.23
N LEU A 264 -26.75 10.12 -3.27
CA LEU A 264 -26.05 10.25 -4.55
C LEU A 264 -24.99 11.35 -4.56
N LEU A 265 -25.27 12.48 -3.91
CA LEU A 265 -24.35 13.61 -3.87
C LEU A 265 -23.05 13.23 -3.13
N ARG A 266 -23.12 12.38 -2.11
CA ARG A 266 -21.95 11.98 -1.33
C ARG A 266 -20.91 11.17 -2.14
N PRO A 267 -21.23 10.06 -2.83
CA PRO A 267 -20.29 9.36 -3.71
C PRO A 267 -19.76 10.25 -4.84
N LEU A 268 -20.58 11.15 -5.38
CA LEU A 268 -20.16 12.14 -6.38
C LEU A 268 -19.12 13.11 -5.82
N ALA A 269 -19.38 13.69 -4.65
CA ALA A 269 -18.47 14.61 -3.97
C ALA A 269 -17.16 13.91 -3.58
N ILE A 270 -17.23 12.71 -3.00
CA ILE A 270 -16.05 11.94 -2.60
C ILE A 270 -15.25 11.50 -3.83
N GLY A 271 -15.92 11.06 -4.89
CA GLY A 271 -15.29 10.74 -6.17
C GLY A 271 -14.56 11.94 -6.75
N PHE A 272 -15.22 13.10 -6.78
CA PHE A 272 -14.61 14.37 -7.23
C PHE A 272 -13.38 14.74 -6.40
N ILE A 273 -13.53 14.77 -5.08
CA ILE A 273 -12.45 15.09 -4.15
C ILE A 273 -11.28 14.12 -4.35
N THR A 274 -11.56 12.82 -4.46
CA THR A 274 -10.54 11.79 -4.69
C THR A 274 -9.81 12.00 -6.01
N PHE A 275 -10.52 12.16 -7.13
CA PHE A 275 -9.90 12.41 -8.43
C PHE A 275 -9.14 13.74 -8.48
N TYR A 276 -9.65 14.76 -7.80
CA TYR A 276 -8.99 16.05 -7.67
C TYR A 276 -7.66 15.89 -6.92
N PHE A 277 -7.65 15.25 -5.75
CA PHE A 277 -6.43 15.02 -4.97
C PHE A 277 -5.39 14.19 -5.73
N ILE A 278 -5.82 13.12 -6.43
CA ILE A 278 -4.94 12.31 -7.28
C ILE A 278 -4.22 13.18 -8.32
N ARG A 279 -4.94 14.14 -8.93
CA ARG A 279 -4.37 15.01 -9.97
C ARG A 279 -3.66 16.23 -9.43
N TRP A 280 -3.96 16.65 -8.20
CA TRP A 280 -3.35 17.81 -7.56
C TRP A 280 -1.89 17.55 -7.18
N ILE A 281 -1.52 16.29 -6.95
CA ILE A 281 -0.16 15.85 -6.68
C ILE A 281 0.39 15.14 -7.93
N PRO A 282 0.75 15.86 -9.01
CA PRO A 282 1.42 15.24 -10.14
C PRO A 282 2.75 14.68 -9.64
N MET A 283 2.86 13.35 -9.66
CA MET A 283 4.01 12.63 -9.12
C MET A 283 5.30 13.08 -9.80
N GLU A 284 5.23 13.51 -11.05
CA GLU A 284 6.36 14.06 -11.82
C GLU A 284 6.89 15.35 -11.20
N ARG A 285 6.01 16.24 -10.71
CA ARG A 285 6.45 17.47 -10.00
C ARG A 285 6.98 17.15 -8.62
N LEU A 286 6.36 16.20 -7.92
CA LEU A 286 6.85 15.74 -6.61
C LEU A 286 8.28 15.17 -6.77
N ILE A 287 8.52 14.39 -7.82
CA ILE A 287 9.83 13.83 -8.15
C ILE A 287 10.81 14.93 -8.54
N GLY A 288 10.46 15.83 -9.47
CA GLY A 288 11.35 16.93 -9.84
C GLY A 288 11.68 17.86 -8.66
N TRP A 289 10.75 18.03 -7.72
CA TRP A 289 10.99 18.74 -6.47
C TRP A 289 11.91 17.96 -5.52
N LEU A 290 11.71 16.63 -5.39
CA LEU A 290 12.56 15.75 -4.59
C LEU A 290 13.98 15.64 -5.17
N GLU A 291 14.14 15.59 -6.49
CA GLU A 291 15.43 15.56 -7.16
C GLU A 291 16.22 16.85 -6.95
N LYS A 292 15.55 18.00 -6.96
CA LYS A 292 16.15 19.30 -6.64
C LYS A 292 16.54 19.42 -5.16
N LYS A 293 15.82 18.74 -4.26
CA LYS A 293 16.13 18.67 -2.82
C LYS A 293 17.02 17.47 -2.46
N GLN A 294 18.13 17.29 -3.17
CA GLN A 294 19.09 16.19 -3.04
C GLN A 294 19.71 15.99 -1.64
N LYS A 295 19.37 16.82 -0.65
CA LYS A 295 19.82 16.72 0.75
C LYS A 295 18.97 15.79 1.62
N ASN A 296 17.82 15.29 1.13
CA ASN A 296 16.92 14.47 1.93
C ASN A 296 17.18 12.97 1.73
N ALA A 297 17.25 12.20 2.83
CA ALA A 297 17.46 10.74 2.79
C ALA A 297 16.43 10.02 1.89
N PHE A 298 15.17 10.46 1.90
CA PHE A 298 14.11 9.91 1.04
C PHE A 298 14.43 10.02 -0.46
N SER A 299 14.83 11.20 -0.94
CA SER A 299 15.16 11.42 -2.36
C SER A 299 16.39 10.62 -2.79
N SER A 300 17.38 10.50 -1.91
CA SER A 300 18.57 9.70 -2.18
C SER A 300 18.24 8.21 -2.24
N SER A 301 17.42 7.71 -1.33
CA SER A 301 16.96 6.31 -1.35
C SER A 301 16.09 6.01 -2.58
N LEU A 302 15.25 6.96 -3.02
CA LEU A 302 14.49 6.84 -4.26
C LEU A 302 15.42 6.71 -5.49
N LYS A 303 16.49 7.51 -5.56
CA LYS A 303 17.48 7.40 -6.64
C LYS A 303 18.19 6.04 -6.62
N VAL A 304 18.62 5.57 -5.44
CA VAL A 304 19.23 4.24 -5.30
C VAL A 304 18.27 3.14 -5.77
N ALA A 305 17.00 3.22 -5.35
CA ALA A 305 15.99 2.26 -5.76
C ALA A 305 15.76 2.28 -7.28
N LEU A 306 15.62 3.47 -7.89
CA LEU A 306 15.51 3.63 -9.34
C LEU A 306 16.70 3.06 -10.10
N ASN A 307 17.92 3.35 -9.64
CA ASN A 307 19.15 2.82 -10.25
C ASN A 307 19.22 1.30 -10.17
N LYS A 308 18.86 0.70 -9.02
CA LYS A 308 18.79 -0.75 -8.88
C LYS A 308 17.78 -1.35 -9.83
N ILE A 309 16.58 -0.79 -9.87
CA ILE A 309 15.53 -1.21 -10.81
C ILE A 309 16.05 -1.10 -12.25
N ARG A 310 16.63 0.03 -12.65
CA ARG A 310 17.18 0.24 -14.00
C ARG A 310 18.27 -0.76 -14.36
N ASN A 311 19.19 -1.06 -13.45
CA ASN A 311 20.27 -2.01 -13.70
C ASN A 311 19.73 -3.44 -13.92
N ILE A 312 18.68 -3.83 -13.21
CA ILE A 312 17.96 -5.11 -13.40
C ILE A 312 17.33 -5.19 -14.80
N PHE A 313 16.98 -4.05 -15.40
CA PHE A 313 16.39 -3.98 -16.75
C PHE A 313 17.42 -3.86 -17.89
N GLN A 314 18.65 -3.45 -17.59
CA GLN A 314 19.69 -3.22 -18.60
C GLN A 314 20.68 -4.38 -18.76
N GLY A 315 20.74 -5.31 -17.80
CA GLY A 315 21.60 -6.50 -17.83
C GLY A 315 20.83 -7.77 -18.17
#